data_AF-A0A3C0Z7I5-F1
#
_entry.id   AF-A0A3C0Z7I5-F1
#
_cell.length_a   1.000
_cell.length_b   1.000
_cell.length_c   1.000
_cell.angle_alpha   90.00
_cell.angle_beta   90.00
_cell.angle_gamma   90.00
#
_symmetry.space_group_name_H-M   'P 1'
#
loop_
_entity.id
_entity.type
_entity.pdbx_description
1 polymer ?
#
loop_
_entity_poly.entity_id
_entity_poly.type
_entity_poly.pdbx_seq_one_letter_code
_entity_poly.pdbx_strand_id
1 'polypeptide(L)'
;HEVMHIVQAYPDGAGPWWITEGIADFVRFDDGIDNAGANWKLPEYNEKQKYSDSYRITARFLYWINLHVKKDFVKKLDAAMRSKSYSDAFWKAETGKTIDELWADYSQNPTL
;
A
#
# COMPACT_ATOMS: atom_id res chain seq x y z
N HIS A 1 3.67 4.57 -11.40
CA HIS A 1 2.22 4.45 -11.26
C HIS A 1 1.67 3.65 -12.43
N GLU A 2 1.37 4.25 -13.60
CA GLU A 2 0.72 3.53 -14.73
C GLU A 2 1.46 2.26 -15.19
N VAL A 3 2.79 2.30 -15.26
CA VAL A 3 3.59 1.11 -15.61
C VAL A 3 3.36 -0.05 -14.63
N MET A 4 3.11 0.25 -13.35
CA MET A 4 2.79 -0.76 -12.36
C MET A 4 1.44 -1.42 -12.64
N HIS A 5 0.45 -0.73 -13.22
CA HIS A 5 -0.81 -1.38 -13.60
C HIS A 5 -0.62 -2.46 -14.68
N ILE A 6 0.35 -2.29 -15.57
CA ILE A 6 0.74 -3.34 -16.54
C ILE A 6 1.34 -4.55 -15.81
N VAL A 7 2.18 -4.31 -14.80
CA VAL A 7 2.77 -5.38 -13.97
C VAL A 7 1.69 -6.07 -13.14
N GLN A 8 0.77 -5.32 -12.53
CA GLN A 8 -0.32 -5.84 -11.72
C GLN A 8 -1.21 -6.75 -12.55
N ALA A 9 -1.68 -6.30 -13.71
CA ALA A 9 -2.55 -7.07 -14.63
C ALA A 9 -3.61 -7.89 -13.86
N TYR A 10 -4.19 -7.30 -12.81
CA TYR A 10 -5.05 -8.02 -11.89
C TYR A 10 -6.34 -8.43 -12.60
N PRO A 11 -6.87 -9.64 -12.35
CA PRO A 11 -8.15 -10.05 -12.90
C PRO A 11 -9.31 -9.29 -12.25
N ASP A 12 -10.46 -9.25 -12.93
CA ASP A 12 -11.68 -8.67 -12.37
C ASP A 12 -12.05 -9.29 -11.03
N GLY A 13 -12.36 -8.43 -10.05
CA GLY A 13 -12.67 -8.84 -8.69
C GLY A 13 -11.46 -9.38 -7.90
N ALA A 14 -10.24 -8.95 -8.23
CA ALA A 14 -9.03 -9.25 -7.46
C ALA A 14 -9.07 -8.74 -6.01
N GLY A 15 -9.74 -7.61 -5.78
CA GLY A 15 -9.89 -7.00 -4.47
C GLY A 15 -10.28 -5.52 -4.56
N PRO A 16 -10.25 -4.80 -3.44
CA PRO A 16 -10.57 -3.37 -3.40
C PRO A 16 -9.64 -2.53 -4.28
N TRP A 17 -10.23 -1.57 -5.01
CA TRP A 17 -9.48 -0.70 -5.93
C TRP A 17 -8.39 0.12 -5.24
N TRP A 18 -8.62 0.55 -3.99
CA TRP A 18 -7.66 1.33 -3.23
C TRP A 18 -6.34 0.58 -2.98
N ILE A 19 -6.35 -0.76 -2.94
CA ILE A 19 -5.14 -1.57 -2.85
C ILE A 19 -4.37 -1.53 -4.17
N THR A 20 -5.07 -1.66 -5.30
CA THR A 20 -4.48 -1.58 -6.64
C THR A 20 -3.74 -0.26 -6.82
N GLU A 21 -4.41 0.85 -6.52
CA GLU A 21 -3.85 2.20 -6.60
C GLU A 21 -2.70 2.44 -5.61
N GLY A 22 -2.89 1.99 -4.37
CA GLY A 22 -1.89 2.11 -3.32
C GLY A 22 -0.60 1.37 -3.66
N ILE A 23 -0.68 0.17 -4.22
CA ILE A 23 0.49 -0.59 -4.67
C ILE A 23 1.18 0.14 -5.85
N ALA A 24 0.41 0.71 -6.77
CA ALA A 24 0.97 1.43 -7.92
C ALA A 24 1.77 2.68 -7.53
N ASP A 25 1.30 3.42 -6.52
CA ASP A 25 2.03 4.55 -5.95
C ASP A 25 3.14 4.12 -4.98
N PHE A 26 3.00 2.99 -4.28
CA PHE A 26 4.08 2.42 -3.46
C PHE A 26 5.29 2.11 -4.35
N VAL A 27 5.08 1.40 -5.46
CA VAL A 27 6.17 1.06 -6.39
C VAL A 27 6.75 2.31 -7.05
N ARG A 28 5.92 3.32 -7.35
CA ARG A 28 6.44 4.62 -7.83
C ARG A 28 7.35 5.27 -6.78
N PHE A 29 7.00 5.21 -5.51
CA PHE A 29 7.81 5.79 -4.45
C PHE A 29 9.14 5.04 -4.26
N ASP A 30 9.10 3.71 -4.21
CA ASP A 30 10.25 2.85 -3.93
C ASP A 30 11.22 2.72 -5.12
N ASP A 31 10.67 2.46 -6.32
CA ASP A 31 11.45 2.14 -7.53
C ASP A 31 11.43 3.27 -8.58
N GLY A 32 10.78 4.40 -8.30
CA GLY A 32 10.68 5.53 -9.23
C GLY A 32 12.02 6.25 -9.43
N ILE A 33 12.38 6.49 -10.69
CA ILE A 33 13.70 7.05 -11.06
C ILE A 33 13.82 8.55 -10.78
N ASP A 34 12.77 9.34 -11.03
CA ASP A 34 12.82 10.81 -10.94
C ASP A 34 11.63 11.40 -10.17
N ASN A 35 11.42 10.92 -8.94
CA ASN A 35 10.39 11.48 -8.06
C ASN A 35 10.69 12.95 -7.70
N ALA A 36 11.97 13.29 -7.46
CA ALA A 36 12.39 14.64 -7.13
C ALA A 36 12.17 15.63 -8.28
N GLY A 37 12.60 15.31 -9.50
CA GLY A 37 12.39 16.16 -10.67
C GLY A 37 10.91 16.33 -11.04
N ALA A 38 10.08 15.33 -10.75
CA ALA A 38 8.63 15.41 -10.90
C ALA A 38 7.91 16.15 -9.74
N ASN A 39 8.63 16.63 -8.72
CA ASN A 39 8.07 17.15 -7.47
C ASN A 39 7.00 16.20 -6.85
N TRP A 40 7.24 14.90 -6.99
CA TRP A 40 6.34 13.87 -6.54
C TRP A 40 6.86 13.26 -5.24
N LYS A 41 5.98 13.20 -4.23
CA LYS A 41 6.29 12.64 -2.92
C LYS A 41 5.04 12.06 -2.27
N LEU A 42 5.25 11.15 -1.33
CA LEU A 42 4.21 10.72 -0.41
C LEU A 42 3.85 11.90 0.52
N PRO A 43 2.55 12.19 0.73
CA PRO A 43 2.10 13.24 1.62
C PRO A 43 2.30 12.81 3.08
N GLU A 44 2.56 13.75 3.99
CA GLU A 44 2.56 13.42 5.41
C GLU A 44 1.21 12.92 5.90
N TYR A 45 1.25 12.09 6.94
CA TYR A 45 0.05 11.63 7.62
C TYR A 45 -0.75 12.83 8.17
N ASN A 46 -2.07 12.74 8.09
CA ASN A 46 -2.97 13.56 8.90
C ASN A 46 -4.27 12.81 9.22
N GLU A 47 -4.97 13.25 10.27
CA GLU A 47 -6.15 12.60 10.83
C GLU A 47 -7.36 12.52 9.90
N LYS A 48 -7.38 13.28 8.79
CA LYS A 48 -8.48 13.25 7.80
C LYS A 48 -8.28 12.15 6.76
N GLN A 49 -7.13 11.48 6.77
CA GLN A 49 -6.79 10.42 5.83
C GLN A 49 -7.26 9.06 6.33
N LYS A 50 -7.46 8.12 5.40
CA LYS A 50 -7.70 6.71 5.68
C LYS A 50 -6.92 5.82 4.71
N TYR A 51 -6.60 4.59 5.12
CA TYR A 51 -5.95 3.59 4.25
C TYR A 51 -6.70 3.33 2.95
N SER A 52 -8.01 3.60 2.89
CA SER A 52 -8.86 3.43 1.71
C SER A 52 -8.87 4.62 0.76
N ASP A 53 -8.14 5.71 1.05
CA ASP A 53 -8.11 6.92 0.21
C ASP A 53 -7.30 6.73 -1.08
N SER A 54 -6.80 5.52 -1.32
CA SER A 54 -6.08 5.12 -2.54
C SER A 54 -4.77 5.88 -2.73
N TYR A 55 -4.11 5.64 -3.87
CA TYR A 55 -2.95 6.40 -4.34
C TYR A 55 -1.89 6.58 -3.25
N ARG A 56 -1.30 7.78 -3.19
CA ARG A 56 -0.22 8.17 -2.26
C ARG A 56 -0.55 7.99 -0.78
N ILE A 57 -1.82 8.07 -0.39
CA ILE A 57 -2.22 7.88 1.01
C ILE A 57 -2.05 6.42 1.40
N THR A 58 -2.66 5.52 0.63
CA THR A 58 -2.50 4.09 0.80
C THR A 58 -1.03 3.68 0.63
N ALA A 59 -0.35 4.21 -0.39
CA ALA A 59 1.05 3.89 -0.67
C ALA A 59 1.98 4.19 0.52
N ARG A 60 1.81 5.34 1.18
CA ARG A 60 2.62 5.69 2.36
C ARG A 60 2.39 4.73 3.51
N PHE A 61 1.15 4.34 3.76
CA PHE A 61 0.81 3.34 4.77
C PHE A 61 1.38 1.96 4.44
N LEU A 62 1.28 1.52 3.19
CA LEU A 62 1.91 0.27 2.73
C LEU A 62 3.43 0.31 2.90
N TYR A 63 4.06 1.45 2.62
CA TYR A 63 5.49 1.65 2.83
C TYR A 63 5.87 1.60 4.31
N TRP A 64 5.09 2.24 5.17
CA TRP A 64 5.26 2.13 6.63
C TRP A 64 5.15 0.69 7.14
N ILE A 65 4.19 -0.11 6.65
CA ILE A 65 4.07 -1.54 7.00
C ILE A 65 5.34 -2.29 6.57
N ASN A 66 5.82 -2.06 5.34
CA ASN A 66 7.05 -2.69 4.83
C ASN A 66 8.26 -2.39 5.71
N LEU A 67 8.36 -1.17 6.23
CA LEU A 67 9.48 -0.73 7.05
C LEU A 67 9.40 -1.22 8.50
N HIS A 68 8.24 -1.07 9.13
CA HIS A 68 8.11 -1.17 10.59
C HIS A 68 7.45 -2.46 11.07
N VAL A 69 6.65 -3.12 10.23
CA VAL A 69 5.84 -4.27 10.63
C VAL A 69 6.35 -5.55 10.00
N LYS A 70 6.47 -5.56 8.66
CA LYS A 70 6.87 -6.74 7.92
C LYS A 70 7.50 -6.38 6.59
N LYS A 71 8.79 -6.66 6.49
CA LYS A 71 9.55 -6.56 5.24
C LYS A 71 8.85 -7.34 4.12
N ASP A 72 8.82 -6.74 2.93
CA ASP A 72 8.23 -7.32 1.71
C ASP A 72 6.73 -7.63 1.80
N PHE A 73 5.99 -7.04 2.76
CA PHE A 73 4.53 -7.16 2.87
C PHE A 73 3.81 -6.83 1.57
N VAL A 74 4.18 -5.74 0.89
CA VAL A 74 3.54 -5.31 -0.35
C VAL A 74 3.68 -6.34 -1.48
N LYS A 75 4.81 -7.06 -1.55
CA LYS A 75 5.00 -8.14 -2.55
C LYS A 75 4.00 -9.27 -2.33
N LYS A 76 3.69 -9.60 -1.08
CA LYS A 76 2.67 -10.61 -0.75
C LYS A 76 1.27 -10.10 -1.03
N LEU A 77 1.00 -8.82 -0.79
CA LEU A 77 -0.28 -8.21 -1.08
C LEU A 77 -0.56 -8.19 -2.59
N ASP A 78 0.43 -7.82 -3.42
CA ASP A 78 0.34 -7.92 -4.89
C ASP A 78 0.02 -9.35 -5.35
N ALA A 79 0.74 -10.34 -4.80
CA ALA A 79 0.50 -11.73 -5.12
C ALA A 79 -0.92 -12.19 -4.76
N ALA A 80 -1.44 -11.79 -3.60
CA ALA A 80 -2.80 -12.13 -3.15
C ALA A 80 -3.90 -11.47 -4.01
N MET A 81 -3.70 -10.23 -4.44
CA MET A 81 -4.60 -9.55 -5.39
C MET A 81 -4.58 -10.28 -6.74
N ARG A 82 -3.39 -10.57 -7.27
CA ARG A 82 -3.19 -11.24 -8.55
C ARG A 82 -3.83 -12.63 -8.62
N SER A 83 -3.74 -13.40 -7.54
CA SER A 83 -4.31 -14.75 -7.43
C SER A 83 -5.79 -14.78 -7.06
N LYS A 84 -6.43 -13.62 -6.84
CA LYS A 84 -7.79 -13.50 -6.28
C LYS A 84 -7.96 -14.20 -4.92
N SER A 85 -6.89 -14.29 -4.13
CA SER A 85 -6.94 -14.83 -2.78
C SER A 85 -7.01 -13.75 -1.70
N TYR A 86 -7.05 -12.47 -2.08
CA TYR A 86 -7.21 -11.38 -1.13
C TYR A 86 -8.55 -11.50 -0.37
N SER A 87 -8.47 -11.30 0.94
CA SER A 87 -9.60 -11.06 1.84
C SER A 87 -9.12 -10.20 3.00
N ASP A 88 -10.03 -9.61 3.78
CA ASP A 88 -9.63 -8.77 4.91
C ASP A 88 -8.84 -9.55 6.00
N ALA A 89 -8.97 -10.88 6.03
CA ALA A 89 -8.16 -11.74 6.89
C ALA A 89 -6.67 -11.73 6.52
N PHE A 90 -6.31 -11.35 5.28
CA PHE A 90 -4.93 -11.26 4.81
C PHE A 90 -4.06 -10.38 5.73
N TRP A 91 -4.57 -9.23 6.14
CA TRP A 91 -3.85 -8.29 7.01
C TRP A 91 -3.39 -8.95 8.29
N LYS A 92 -4.32 -9.64 8.98
CA LYS A 92 -4.02 -10.32 10.23
C LYS A 92 -3.15 -11.56 10.03
N ALA A 93 -3.38 -12.32 8.97
CA ALA A 93 -2.56 -13.48 8.64
C ALA A 93 -1.10 -13.10 8.37
N GLU A 94 -0.86 -11.98 7.69
CA GLU A 94 0.49 -11.55 7.36
C GLU A 94 1.17 -10.74 8.46
N THR A 95 0.45 -9.94 9.23
CA THR A 95 1.06 -8.99 10.19
C THR A 95 0.78 -9.31 11.66
N GLY A 96 -0.17 -10.21 11.95
CA GLY A 96 -0.72 -10.43 13.29
C GLY A 96 -1.78 -9.41 13.72
N LYS A 97 -1.98 -8.33 12.94
CA LYS A 97 -2.94 -7.25 13.24
C LYS A 97 -3.94 -7.05 12.10
N THR A 98 -5.15 -6.63 12.44
CA THR A 98 -6.15 -6.17 11.46
C THR A 98 -5.70 -4.87 10.79
N ILE A 99 -6.29 -4.53 9.65
CA ILE A 99 -5.95 -3.27 8.95
C ILE A 99 -6.24 -2.03 9.80
N ASP A 100 -7.31 -2.06 10.60
CA ASP A 100 -7.67 -0.94 11.48
C ASP A 100 -6.67 -0.79 12.63
N GLU A 101 -6.18 -1.89 13.21
CA GLU A 101 -5.12 -1.86 14.22
C GLU A 101 -3.80 -1.34 13.63
N LEU A 102 -3.44 -1.77 12.42
CA LEU A 102 -2.25 -1.26 11.71
C LEU A 102 -2.38 0.24 11.42
N TRP A 103 -3.56 0.71 11.01
CA TRP A 103 -3.79 2.13 10.77
C TRP A 103 -3.70 2.93 12.07
N ALA A 104 -4.21 2.40 13.18
CA ALA A 104 -4.07 3.01 14.49
C ALA A 104 -2.60 3.12 14.90
N ASP A 105 -1.79 2.07 14.73
CA ASP A 105 -0.35 2.14 15.02
C ASP A 105 0.35 3.19 14.13
N TYR A 106 0.05 3.18 12.84
CA TYR A 106 0.57 4.14 11.86
C TYR A 106 0.22 5.57 12.23
N SER A 107 -1.02 5.82 12.67
CA SER A 107 -1.48 7.15 13.08
C SER A 107 -0.74 7.70 14.31
N GLN A 108 -0.29 6.81 15.21
CA GLN A 108 0.46 7.18 16.41
C GLN A 108 1.96 7.38 16.13
N ASN A 109 2.51 6.63 15.17
CA ASN A 109 3.93 6.67 14.84
C ASN A 109 4.14 6.73 13.31
N PRO A 110 3.75 7.82 12.63
CA PRO A 110 3.69 7.87 11.18
C PRO A 110 5.04 8.10 10.50
N THR A 111 6.16 8.08 11.23
CA THR A 111 7.50 8.25 10.66
C THR A 111 7.80 7.13 9.67
N LEU A 112 8.27 7.48 8.47
CA LEU A 112 8.80 6.52 7.50
C LEU A 112 10.22 6.17 7.90
#